data_AF-A0A349CZZ0-F1
#
_entry.id   AF-A0A349CZZ0-F1
#
_cell.length_a   1.000
_cell.length_b   1.000
_cell.length_c   1.000
_cell.angle_alpha   90.00
_cell.angle_beta   90.00
_cell.angle_gamma   90.00
#
_symmetry.space_group_name_H-M   'P 1'
#
loop_
_entity.id
_entity.type
_entity.pdbx_description
1 polymer ?
#
loop_
_entity_poly.entity_id
_entity_poly.type
_entity_poly.pdbx_seq_one_letter_code
_entity_poly.pdbx_strand_id
1 'polypeptide(L)'
;FDRLDSDGCMSTNDQVTLMASGASGITPEPDAFRAALIDVCTDLAIQLQSDAEGASHDITIEVVGAVSEDDAVEVGRSVARNNLFKAAVFGKDPNWGRVLAAIGTTDAAFDPYDVDVSMNGVRVCTSGGPDRPREDVDLSPRATHVLIDLKVGDAFATIYTNDLTHDYVHENSAYSS
;
A
#
# COMPACT_ATOMS: atom_id res chain seq x y z
N PHE A 1 10.61 -3.47 -2.83
CA PHE A 1 10.52 -2.69 -4.08
C PHE A 1 9.26 -3.01 -4.87
N ASP A 2 9.00 -4.27 -5.27
CA ASP A 2 7.80 -4.63 -6.06
C ASP A 2 6.44 -4.34 -5.40
N ARG A 3 6.45 -4.04 -4.10
CA ARG A 3 5.29 -3.66 -3.28
C ARG A 3 5.17 -2.15 -3.04
N LEU A 4 6.10 -1.36 -3.56
CA LEU A 4 6.02 0.10 -3.59
C LEU A 4 5.41 0.51 -4.93
N ASP A 5 4.32 1.27 -4.90
CA ASP A 5 3.56 1.66 -6.08
C ASP A 5 3.04 3.10 -5.87
N SER A 6 3.78 4.09 -6.37
CA SER A 6 3.40 5.50 -6.19
C SER A 6 2.24 5.88 -7.11
N ASP A 7 2.40 5.70 -8.42
CA ASP A 7 1.45 6.18 -9.44
C ASP A 7 1.06 5.12 -10.48
N GLY A 8 1.49 3.87 -10.31
CA GLY A 8 1.23 2.78 -11.25
C GLY A 8 2.14 2.75 -12.49
N CYS A 9 3.10 3.67 -12.62
CA CYS A 9 4.00 3.75 -13.76
C CYS A 9 5.35 3.09 -13.44
N MET A 10 5.60 1.92 -14.02
CA MET A 10 6.91 1.25 -13.90
C MET A 10 7.94 1.93 -14.81
N SER A 11 9.11 2.27 -14.28
CA SER A 11 10.17 2.90 -15.05
C SER A 11 10.82 1.91 -16.02
N THR A 12 11.34 2.41 -17.14
CA THR A 12 12.14 1.61 -18.09
C THR A 12 13.52 1.25 -17.56
N ASN A 13 13.91 1.78 -16.40
CA ASN A 13 15.28 1.74 -15.89
C ASN A 13 15.39 1.21 -14.45
N ASP A 14 14.31 0.68 -13.87
CA ASP A 14 14.34 0.13 -12.50
C ASP A 14 15.41 -0.97 -12.37
N GLN A 15 16.31 -0.81 -11.40
CA GLN A 15 17.41 -1.75 -11.16
C GLN A 15 17.78 -1.82 -9.68
N VAL A 16 17.92 -3.05 -9.16
CA VAL A 16 18.48 -3.33 -7.83
C VAL A 16 19.69 -4.25 -8.02
N THR A 17 20.81 -3.92 -7.37
CA THR A 17 22.04 -4.73 -7.42
C THR A 17 22.52 -5.06 -6.01
N LEU A 18 22.73 -6.35 -5.74
CA LEU A 18 23.31 -6.84 -4.49
C LEU A 18 24.73 -7.37 -4.76
N MET A 19 25.72 -6.87 -4.02
CA MET A 19 27.12 -7.27 -4.14
C MET A 19 27.62 -7.86 -2.81
N ALA A 20 28.29 -9.00 -2.87
CA ALA A 20 28.87 -9.66 -1.69
C ALA A 20 30.39 -9.77 -1.85
N SER A 21 31.15 -9.13 -0.96
CA SER A 21 32.63 -9.13 -1.01
C SER A 21 33.28 -10.35 -0.36
N GLY A 22 32.56 -11.04 0.53
CA GLY A 22 33.11 -12.16 1.32
C GLY A 22 34.12 -11.76 2.41
N ALA A 23 34.36 -10.46 2.63
CA ALA A 23 35.42 -9.98 3.54
C ALA A 23 35.24 -10.38 5.02
N SER A 24 34.01 -10.73 5.45
CA SER A 24 33.76 -11.19 6.83
C SER A 24 34.22 -12.63 7.08
N GLY A 25 34.39 -13.44 6.03
CA GLY A 25 34.66 -14.88 6.14
C GLY A 25 33.50 -15.71 6.71
N ILE A 26 32.35 -15.09 6.97
CA ILE A 26 31.17 -15.73 7.56
C ILE A 26 30.20 -16.12 6.45
N THR A 27 29.74 -17.38 6.48
CA THR A 27 28.57 -17.82 5.70
C THR A 27 27.35 -17.69 6.61
N PRO A 28 26.45 -16.72 6.35
CA PRO A 28 25.25 -16.57 7.17
C PRO A 28 24.29 -17.73 6.92
N GLU A 29 23.44 -18.00 7.90
CA GLU A 29 22.28 -18.86 7.69
C GLU A 29 21.35 -18.20 6.64
N PRO A 30 20.88 -18.95 5.63
CA PRO A 30 20.09 -18.39 4.53
C PRO A 30 18.88 -17.56 4.94
N ASP A 31 18.07 -18.04 5.89
CA ASP A 31 16.85 -17.36 6.31
C ASP A 31 17.16 -16.07 7.09
N ALA A 32 18.19 -16.09 7.94
CA ALA A 32 18.68 -14.91 8.64
C ALA A 32 19.22 -13.84 7.69
N PHE A 33 19.96 -14.25 6.65
CA PHE A 33 20.42 -13.32 5.62
C PHE A 33 19.25 -12.75 4.82
N ARG A 34 18.28 -13.60 4.44
CA ARG A 34 17.07 -13.19 3.72
C ARG A 34 16.28 -12.16 4.53
N ALA A 35 16.06 -12.40 5.82
CA ALA A 35 15.33 -11.48 6.70
C ALA A 35 16.04 -10.13 6.78
N ALA A 36 17.35 -10.10 7.05
CA ALA A 36 18.11 -8.86 7.11
C ALA A 36 18.10 -8.10 5.77
N LEU A 37 18.17 -8.80 4.64
CA LEU A 37 18.07 -8.18 3.32
C LEU A 37 16.67 -7.61 3.06
N ILE A 38 15.62 -8.31 3.48
CA ILE A 38 14.23 -7.82 3.39
C ILE A 38 14.07 -6.54 4.23
N ASP A 39 14.60 -6.51 5.44
CA ASP A 39 14.53 -5.32 6.31
C ASP A 39 15.18 -4.11 5.65
N VAL A 40 16.40 -4.26 5.12
CA VAL A 40 17.10 -3.18 4.41
C VAL A 40 16.34 -2.72 3.16
N CYS A 41 15.87 -3.66 2.34
CA CYS A 41 15.11 -3.33 1.13
C CYS A 41 13.76 -2.66 1.45
N THR A 42 13.14 -3.02 2.58
CA THR A 42 11.87 -2.44 3.04
C THR A 42 12.09 -1.03 3.57
N ASP A 43 13.13 -0.82 4.38
CA ASP A 43 13.53 0.50 4.87
C ASP A 43 13.82 1.45 3.70
N LEU A 44 14.59 1.01 2.70
CA LEU A 44 14.84 1.79 1.48
C LEU A 44 13.55 2.09 0.69
N ALA A 45 12.64 1.14 0.58
CA ALA A 45 11.35 1.36 -0.10
C ALA A 45 10.47 2.37 0.64
N ILE A 46 10.45 2.35 1.97
CA ILE A 46 9.73 3.33 2.79
C ILE A 46 10.37 4.72 2.66
N GLN A 47 11.71 4.81 2.62
CA GLN A 47 12.38 6.08 2.36
C GLN A 47 12.01 6.66 0.98
N LEU A 48 11.95 5.83 -0.06
CA LEU A 48 11.49 6.24 -1.40
C LEU A 48 10.03 6.73 -1.38
N GLN A 49 9.15 6.05 -0.63
CA GLN A 49 7.75 6.47 -0.45
C GLN A 49 7.65 7.85 0.21
N SER A 50 8.42 8.08 1.27
CA SER A 50 8.40 9.35 2.00
C SER A 50 8.99 10.52 1.22
N ASP A 51 9.83 10.26 0.21
CA ASP A 51 10.41 11.26 -0.69
C ASP A 51 9.61 11.41 -2.01
N ALA A 52 8.44 10.78 -2.11
CA ALA A 52 7.63 10.83 -3.32
C ALA A 52 7.17 12.26 -3.68
N GLU A 53 7.31 12.60 -4.96
CA GLU A 53 6.94 13.89 -5.57
C GLU A 53 5.53 14.36 -5.18
N GLY A 54 5.45 15.58 -4.66
CA GLY A 54 4.19 16.21 -4.24
C GLY A 54 3.37 15.48 -3.17
N ALA A 55 3.84 14.39 -2.56
CA ALA A 55 3.05 13.57 -1.66
C ALA A 55 2.86 14.21 -0.28
N SER A 56 1.62 14.18 0.24
CA SER A 56 1.28 14.66 1.59
C SER A 56 0.99 13.54 2.58
N HIS A 57 0.67 12.33 2.10
CA HIS A 57 0.49 11.12 2.91
C HIS A 57 1.34 9.96 2.41
N ASP A 58 1.86 9.18 3.36
CA ASP A 58 2.52 7.89 3.14
C ASP A 58 1.51 6.80 3.53
N ILE A 59 0.93 6.14 2.53
CA ILE A 59 -0.17 5.19 2.70
C ILE A 59 0.37 3.76 2.70
N THR A 60 0.12 3.03 3.79
CA THR A 60 0.37 1.59 3.91
C THR A 60 -0.95 0.85 3.81
N ILE A 61 -1.12 0.07 2.75
CA ILE A 61 -2.30 -0.78 2.54
C ILE A 61 -1.91 -2.21 2.91
N GLU A 62 -2.50 -2.71 3.98
CA GLU A 62 -2.36 -4.07 4.45
C GLU A 62 -3.61 -4.86 4.09
N VAL A 63 -3.43 -5.95 3.34
CA VAL A 63 -4.50 -6.88 2.98
C VAL A 63 -4.23 -8.19 3.68
N VAL A 64 -5.21 -8.68 4.42
CA VAL A 64 -5.15 -9.95 5.16
C VAL A 64 -6.36 -10.82 4.81
N GLY A 65 -6.30 -12.10 5.18
CA GLY A 65 -7.42 -13.02 4.99
C GLY A 65 -7.68 -13.38 3.53
N ALA A 66 -6.68 -13.25 2.66
CA ALA A 66 -6.78 -13.62 1.24
C ALA A 66 -6.56 -15.12 1.03
N VAL A 67 -7.04 -15.67 -0.09
CA VAL A 67 -6.81 -17.08 -0.48
C VAL A 67 -5.33 -17.31 -0.82
N SER A 68 -4.67 -16.33 -1.43
CA SER A 68 -3.28 -16.40 -1.85
C SER A 68 -2.57 -15.07 -1.60
N GLU A 69 -1.23 -15.10 -1.53
CA GLU A 69 -0.44 -13.86 -1.46
C GLU A 69 -0.68 -13.00 -2.71
N ASP A 70 -0.81 -13.63 -3.89
CA ASP A 70 -1.09 -12.97 -5.16
C ASP A 70 -2.42 -12.20 -5.14
N ASP A 71 -3.47 -12.81 -4.60
CA ASP A 71 -4.78 -12.16 -4.40
C ASP A 71 -4.64 -10.93 -3.48
N ALA A 72 -3.89 -11.05 -2.38
CA ALA A 72 -3.63 -9.94 -1.48
C ALA A 72 -2.83 -8.81 -2.16
N VAL A 73 -1.86 -9.14 -3.01
CA VAL A 73 -1.12 -8.17 -3.84
C VAL A 73 -2.07 -7.44 -4.77
N GLU A 74 -2.92 -8.19 -5.48
CA GLU A 74 -3.82 -7.65 -6.49
C GLU A 74 -4.79 -6.66 -5.86
N VAL A 75 -5.42 -7.03 -4.74
CA VAL A 75 -6.30 -6.15 -3.97
C VAL A 75 -5.57 -4.91 -3.49
N GLY A 76 -4.42 -5.06 -2.84
CA GLY A 76 -3.65 -3.93 -2.33
C GLY A 76 -3.23 -2.97 -3.44
N ARG A 77 -2.83 -3.50 -4.61
CA ARG A 77 -2.40 -2.73 -5.77
C ARG A 77 -3.58 -2.04 -6.47
N SER A 78 -4.74 -2.69 -6.54
CA SER A 78 -5.96 -2.09 -7.08
C SER A 78 -6.36 -0.86 -6.27
N VAL A 79 -6.36 -0.97 -4.93
CA VAL A 79 -6.64 0.17 -4.03
C VAL A 79 -5.56 1.24 -4.16
N ALA A 80 -4.28 0.86 -4.18
CA ALA A 80 -3.16 1.80 -4.32
C ALA A 80 -3.22 2.64 -5.59
N ARG A 81 -3.69 2.06 -6.70
CA ARG A 81 -3.80 2.73 -8.01
C ARG A 81 -5.13 3.44 -8.23
N ASN A 82 -6.02 3.43 -7.24
CA ASN A 82 -7.33 4.05 -7.37
C ASN A 82 -7.24 5.57 -7.13
N ASN A 83 -7.35 6.37 -8.19
CA ASN A 83 -7.28 7.84 -8.12
C ASN A 83 -8.32 8.45 -7.17
N LEU A 84 -9.53 7.88 -7.09
CA LEU A 84 -10.53 8.37 -6.16
C LEU A 84 -10.05 8.14 -4.72
N PHE A 85 -9.56 6.95 -4.38
CA PHE A 85 -9.03 6.67 -3.05
C PHE A 85 -7.87 7.62 -2.69
N LYS A 86 -6.85 7.73 -3.56
CA LYS A 86 -5.70 8.61 -3.35
C LYS A 86 -6.11 10.09 -3.15
N ALA A 87 -7.05 10.59 -3.95
CA ALA A 87 -7.57 11.95 -3.80
C ALA A 87 -8.43 12.13 -2.53
N ALA A 88 -9.10 11.08 -2.05
CA ALA A 88 -9.84 11.10 -0.79
C ALA A 88 -8.87 11.26 0.39
N VAL A 89 -7.78 10.49 0.41
CA VAL A 89 -6.76 10.59 1.46
C VAL A 89 -6.10 11.98 1.46
N PHE A 90 -5.74 12.51 0.29
CA PHE A 90 -5.27 13.91 0.16
C PHE A 90 -6.27 14.91 0.76
N GLY A 91 -7.56 14.74 0.45
CA GLY A 91 -8.65 15.55 1.00
C GLY A 91 -9.03 15.24 2.45
N LYS A 92 -8.32 14.34 3.12
CA LYS A 92 -8.59 13.84 4.49
C LYS A 92 -10.03 13.30 4.66
N ASP A 93 -10.56 12.66 3.61
CA ASP A 93 -11.83 11.95 3.61
C ASP A 93 -11.59 10.43 3.74
N PRO A 94 -11.85 9.82 4.91
CA PRO A 94 -11.69 8.38 5.15
C PRO A 94 -12.79 7.56 4.47
N ASN A 95 -12.76 7.57 3.14
CA ASN A 95 -13.83 7.07 2.28
C ASN A 95 -13.65 5.59 1.96
N TRP A 96 -14.09 4.72 2.87
CA TRP A 96 -14.04 3.26 2.70
C TRP A 96 -14.84 2.74 1.51
N GLY A 97 -15.86 3.47 1.04
CA GLY A 97 -16.60 3.11 -0.16
C GLY A 97 -15.72 3.08 -1.41
N ARG A 98 -14.70 3.96 -1.49
CA ARG A 98 -13.71 3.95 -2.57
C ARG A 98 -12.76 2.75 -2.48
N VAL A 99 -12.46 2.27 -1.27
CA VAL A 99 -11.69 1.05 -1.05
C VAL A 99 -12.48 -0.16 -1.55
N LEU A 100 -13.74 -0.32 -1.13
CA LEU A 100 -14.60 -1.42 -1.64
C LEU A 100 -14.79 -1.38 -3.14
N ALA A 101 -14.97 -0.19 -3.73
CA ALA A 101 -15.10 -0.03 -5.16
C ALA A 101 -13.84 -0.51 -5.91
N ALA A 102 -12.65 -0.30 -5.35
CA ALA A 102 -11.40 -0.78 -5.93
C ALA A 102 -11.18 -2.29 -5.72
N ILE A 103 -11.58 -2.85 -4.57
CA ILE A 103 -11.59 -4.31 -4.37
C ILE A 103 -12.51 -4.96 -5.41
N GLY A 104 -13.69 -4.38 -5.67
CA GLY A 104 -14.65 -4.90 -6.64
C GLY A 104 -14.20 -4.95 -8.10
N THR A 105 -13.00 -4.44 -8.44
CA THR A 105 -12.43 -4.53 -9.79
C THR A 105 -11.36 -5.61 -9.94
N THR A 106 -11.05 -6.38 -8.89
CA THR A 106 -10.05 -7.45 -8.91
C THR A 106 -10.66 -8.81 -9.25
N ASP A 107 -9.83 -9.73 -9.72
CA ASP A 107 -10.18 -11.14 -9.90
C ASP A 107 -9.96 -11.98 -8.62
N ALA A 108 -9.34 -11.40 -7.59
CA ALA A 108 -9.15 -12.01 -6.28
C ALA A 108 -10.47 -12.52 -5.67
N ALA A 109 -10.40 -13.65 -4.95
CA ALA A 109 -11.56 -14.17 -4.26
C ALA A 109 -11.90 -13.29 -3.04
N PHE A 110 -13.16 -12.85 -2.93
CA PHE A 110 -13.71 -12.21 -1.73
C PHE A 110 -15.24 -12.31 -1.70
N ASP A 111 -15.84 -12.17 -0.51
CA ASP A 111 -17.28 -11.97 -0.35
C ASP A 111 -17.57 -10.47 -0.12
N PRO A 112 -18.33 -9.77 -0.98
CA PRO A 112 -18.65 -8.37 -0.78
C PRO A 112 -19.47 -8.10 0.51
N TYR A 113 -20.08 -9.13 1.10
CA TYR A 113 -20.80 -9.04 2.37
C TYR A 113 -19.97 -9.51 3.57
N ASP A 114 -18.73 -9.94 3.38
CA ASP A 114 -17.82 -10.31 4.47
C ASP A 114 -16.41 -9.76 4.27
N VAL A 115 -16.34 -8.45 4.02
CA VAL A 115 -15.09 -7.67 3.98
C VAL A 115 -15.11 -6.59 5.06
N ASP A 116 -13.99 -6.43 5.75
CA ASP A 116 -13.79 -5.36 6.73
C ASP A 116 -12.71 -4.39 6.24
N VAL A 117 -12.90 -3.09 6.53
CA VAL A 117 -11.91 -2.05 6.24
C VAL A 117 -11.69 -1.20 7.47
N SER A 118 -10.43 -1.03 7.85
CA SER A 118 -10.00 -0.09 8.89
C SER A 118 -9.06 0.95 8.32
N MET A 119 -9.16 2.18 8.81
CA MET A 119 -8.23 3.27 8.50
C MET A 119 -7.69 3.83 9.81
N ASN A 120 -6.37 3.89 9.97
CA ASN A 120 -5.68 4.34 11.19
C ASN A 120 -6.26 3.72 12.49
N GLY A 121 -6.53 2.41 12.46
CA GLY A 121 -7.08 1.65 13.59
C GLY A 121 -8.59 1.79 13.82
N VAL A 122 -9.29 2.60 13.03
CA VAL A 122 -10.75 2.72 13.06
C VAL A 122 -11.37 1.88 11.97
N ARG A 123 -12.13 0.86 12.39
CA ARG A 123 -12.90 -0.02 11.52
C ARG A 123 -14.15 0.70 11.04
N VAL A 124 -14.09 1.17 9.80
CA VAL A 124 -15.09 2.02 9.14
C VAL A 124 -16.05 1.20 8.28
N CYS A 125 -15.65 -0.01 7.88
CA CYS A 125 -16.48 -0.98 7.21
C CYS A 125 -16.40 -2.34 7.93
N THR A 126 -17.53 -3.00 8.14
CA THR A 126 -17.61 -4.39 8.61
C THR A 126 -18.66 -5.14 7.82
N SER A 127 -18.34 -6.35 7.40
CA SER A 127 -19.25 -7.19 6.61
C SER A 127 -19.86 -6.46 5.41
N GLY A 128 -19.01 -5.72 4.68
CA GLY A 128 -19.41 -4.95 3.49
C GLY A 128 -20.28 -3.71 3.76
N GLY A 129 -20.58 -3.39 5.02
CA GLY A 129 -21.43 -2.27 5.42
C GLY A 129 -20.73 -1.25 6.32
N PRO A 130 -21.37 -0.09 6.58
CA PRO A 130 -20.83 0.92 7.49
C PRO A 130 -20.64 0.35 8.92
N ASP A 131 -19.51 0.65 9.56
CA ASP A 131 -19.27 0.37 10.99
C ASP A 131 -19.11 1.68 11.77
N ARG A 132 -17.90 2.00 12.25
CA ARG A 132 -17.68 3.22 13.03
C ARG A 132 -17.80 4.48 12.15
N PRO A 133 -18.19 5.62 12.76
CA PRO A 133 -18.19 6.91 12.09
C PRO A 133 -16.83 7.18 11.45
N ARG A 134 -16.86 7.67 10.21
CA ARG A 134 -15.65 8.03 9.48
C ARG A 134 -14.90 9.18 10.16
N GLU A 135 -15.63 10.01 10.91
CA GLU A 135 -15.12 11.15 11.68
C GLU A 135 -14.18 10.74 12.82
N ASP A 136 -14.20 9.46 13.22
CA ASP A 136 -13.30 8.92 14.22
C ASP A 136 -11.88 8.65 13.65
N VAL A 137 -11.72 8.62 12.32
CA VAL A 137 -10.42 8.41 11.65
C VAL A 137 -9.67 9.75 11.58
N ASP A 138 -8.49 9.81 12.18
CA ASP A 138 -7.58 10.95 12.02
C ASP A 138 -6.64 10.74 10.83
N LEU A 139 -6.88 11.46 9.73
CA LEU A 139 -5.97 11.56 8.57
C LEU A 139 -5.15 12.86 8.59
N SER A 140 -4.93 13.46 9.76
CA SER A 140 -4.00 14.60 9.87
C SER A 140 -2.52 14.21 9.81
N PRO A 141 -2.09 13.06 10.38
CA PRO A 141 -0.73 12.58 10.23
C PRO A 141 -0.40 12.19 8.79
N ARG A 142 0.86 12.37 8.37
CA ARG A 142 1.35 11.92 7.06
C ARG A 142 1.17 10.40 6.89
N ALA A 143 1.49 9.63 7.93
CA ALA A 143 1.32 8.18 7.91
C ALA A 143 -0.17 7.81 7.92
N THR A 144 -0.60 7.06 6.89
CA THR A 144 -1.94 6.50 6.76
C THR A 144 -1.86 5.00 6.64
N HIS A 145 -2.55 4.27 7.50
CA HIS A 145 -2.68 2.81 7.43
C HIS A 145 -4.10 2.43 7.04
N VAL A 146 -4.21 1.55 6.05
CA VAL A 146 -5.47 0.96 5.61
C VAL A 146 -5.36 -0.55 5.75
N LEU A 147 -6.17 -1.13 6.61
CA LEU A 147 -6.27 -2.58 6.77
C LEU A 147 -7.54 -3.08 6.06
N ILE A 148 -7.38 -4.08 5.20
CA ILE A 148 -8.45 -4.75 4.48
C ILE A 148 -8.41 -6.22 4.89
N ASP A 149 -9.50 -6.75 5.43
CA ASP A 149 -9.63 -8.17 5.77
C ASP A 149 -10.66 -8.82 4.83
N LEU A 150 -10.18 -9.75 4.00
CA LEU A 150 -10.99 -10.46 3.01
C LEU A 150 -11.65 -11.72 3.57
N LYS A 151 -11.22 -12.25 4.72
CA LYS A 151 -11.80 -13.39 5.46
C LYS A 151 -12.03 -14.69 4.67
N VAL A 152 -11.34 -14.89 3.56
CA VAL A 152 -11.47 -16.07 2.68
C VAL A 152 -10.25 -16.99 2.71
N GLY A 153 -9.20 -16.64 3.44
CA GLY A 153 -8.00 -17.45 3.63
C GLY A 153 -7.10 -16.93 4.74
N ASP A 154 -5.80 -17.23 4.66
CA ASP A 154 -4.78 -16.87 5.67
C ASP A 154 -3.59 -16.08 5.08
N ALA A 155 -3.60 -15.84 3.76
CA ALA A 155 -2.56 -15.09 3.10
C ALA A 155 -2.72 -13.58 3.33
N PHE A 156 -1.60 -12.86 3.23
CA PHE A 156 -1.54 -11.43 3.45
C PHE A 156 -0.48 -10.78 2.56
N ALA A 157 -0.64 -9.48 2.34
CA ALA A 157 0.35 -8.65 1.68
C ALA A 157 0.24 -7.19 2.11
N THR A 158 1.35 -6.46 2.00
CA THR A 158 1.40 -5.01 2.21
C THR A 158 1.82 -4.31 0.94
N ILE A 159 1.14 -3.22 0.58
CA ILE A 159 1.47 -2.32 -0.53
C ILE A 159 1.67 -0.91 0.03
N TYR A 160 2.74 -0.25 -0.43
CA TYR A 160 3.09 1.12 -0.07
C TYR A 160 2.75 2.05 -1.23
N THR A 161 2.04 3.14 -0.97
CA THR A 161 1.65 4.14 -1.96
C THR A 161 1.56 5.54 -1.34
N ASN A 162 1.28 6.54 -2.14
CA ASN A 162 1.07 7.91 -1.69
C ASN A 162 -0.33 8.40 -2.03
N ASP A 163 -0.68 9.62 -1.63
CA ASP A 163 -1.90 10.28 -2.09
C ASP A 163 -1.75 10.90 -3.49
N LEU A 164 -2.82 11.50 -4.02
CA LEU A 164 -2.81 12.21 -5.30
C LEU A 164 -3.11 13.69 -5.02
N THR A 165 -2.08 14.53 -5.11
CA THR A 165 -2.12 15.94 -4.71
C THR A 165 -2.13 16.88 -5.91
N HIS A 166 -2.37 18.16 -5.65
CA HIS A 166 -2.20 19.20 -6.66
C HIS A 166 -0.73 19.38 -7.07
N ASP A 167 0.21 19.21 -6.13
CA ASP A 167 1.64 19.38 -6.38
C ASP A 167 2.17 18.29 -7.31
N TYR A 168 1.75 17.02 -7.10
CA TYR A 168 2.06 15.93 -8.02
C TYR A 168 1.64 16.24 -9.46
N VAL A 169 0.41 16.76 -9.64
CA VAL A 169 -0.09 17.17 -10.97
C VAL A 169 0.72 18.33 -11.52
N HIS A 170 1.09 19.32 -10.70
CA HIS A 170 1.87 20.47 -11.14
C HIS A 170 3.28 20.07 -11.59
N GLU A 171 3.99 19.29 -10.79
CA GLU A 171 5.36 18.85 -11.05
C GLU A 171 5.44 18.06 -12.37
N ASN A 172 4.49 17.16 -12.60
CA ASN A 172 4.46 16.28 -13.78
C ASN A 172 3.74 16.89 -15.01
N SER A 173 3.28 18.15 -14.95
CA SER A 173 2.67 18.84 -16.10
C SER A 173 3.33 20.15 -16.51
N ALA A 174 3.99 20.84 -15.57
CA ALA A 174 4.63 22.12 -15.83
C ALA A 174 6.03 21.99 -16.42
N TYR A 175 6.69 20.84 -16.21
CA TYR A 175 8.05 20.56 -16.64
C TYR A 175 8.10 19.20 -17.36
N SER A 176 9.09 19.01 -18.24
CA SER A 176 9.41 17.68 -18.76
C SER A 176 10.39 17.01 -17.81
N SER A 177 9.98 15.91 -17.18
CA SER A 177 10.77 15.02 -16.34
C SER A 177 11.17 13.75 -17.07
#